data_AF-A0A524PW66-F1
#
_entry.id   AF-A0A524PW66-F1
#
_cell.length_a   1.000
_cell.length_b   1.000
_cell.length_c   1.000
_cell.angle_alpha   90.00
_cell.angle_beta   90.00
_cell.angle_gamma   90.00
#
_symmetry.space_group_name_H-M   'P 1'
#
loop_
_entity.id
_entity.type
_entity.pdbx_description
1 polymer ?
#
loop_
_entity_poly.entity_id
_entity_poly.type
_entity_poly.pdbx_seq_one_letter_code
_entity_poly.pdbx_strand_id
1 'polypeptide(L)' 'MNVLLITADQWRGDSLSAYGHPCLRTSHLDALARDGVLFRRHFNP' A
#
# COMPACT_ATOMS: atom_id res chain seq x y z
N MET A 1 -8.87 -7.61 20.79
CA MET A 1 -7.99 -7.34 19.63
C MET A 1 -8.77 -7.73 18.40
N ASN A 2 -8.99 -6.79 17.48
CA ASN A 2 -9.70 -7.04 16.23
C ASN A 2 -8.70 -6.92 15.09
N VAL A 3 -8.86 -7.73 14.05
CA VAL A 3 -7.99 -7.74 12.87
C VAL A 3 -8.85 -7.45 11.65
N LEU A 4 -8.42 -6.49 10.84
CA LEU A 4 -9.04 -6.16 9.55
C LEU A 4 -8.02 -6.43 8.45
N LEU A 5 -8.36 -7.34 7.52
CA LEU A 5 -7.57 -7.64 6.34
C LEU A 5 -8.27 -7.01 5.12
N ILE A 6 -7.57 -6.09 4.46
CA ILE A 6 -8.03 -5.45 3.22
C ILE A 6 -7.16 -5.98 2.07
N THR A 7 -7.80 -6.50 1.03
CA THR A 7 -7.14 -6.90 -0.22
C THR A 7 -7.70 -6.09 -1.38
N ALA A 8 -6.87 -5.88 -2.40
CA ALA A 8 -7.31 -5.26 -3.65
C ALA A 8 -7.00 -6.23 -4.79
N ASP A 9 -7.94 -6.37 -5.72
CA ASP A 9 -7.76 -7.20 -6.90
C ASP A 9 -6.89 -6.46 -7.94
N GLN A 10 -5.98 -7.19 -8.60
CA GLN A 10 -5.13 -6.69 -9.69
C GLN A 10 -4.22 -5.49 -9.35
N TRP A 11 -3.94 -5.19 -8.09
CA TRP A 11 -3.10 -4.03 -7.75
C TRP A 11 -1.64 -4.28 -8.15
N ARG A 12 -1.09 -3.41 -9.01
CA ARG A 12 0.35 -3.37 -9.24
C ARG A 12 1.11 -2.83 -8.03
N GLY A 13 2.25 -3.43 -7.73
CA GLY A 13 3.09 -3.07 -6.58
C GLY A 13 3.62 -1.63 -6.61
N ASP A 14 3.68 -0.98 -7.76
CA ASP A 14 4.13 0.41 -7.94
C ASP A 14 2.98 1.43 -7.97
N SER A 15 1.72 0.99 -7.94
CA SER A 15 0.55 1.86 -8.09
C SER A 15 0.07 2.46 -6.75
N LEU A 16 1.01 2.95 -5.94
CA LEU A 16 0.77 3.74 -4.72
C LEU A 16 1.72 4.94 -4.70
N SER A 17 1.27 6.11 -4.22
CA SER A 17 2.17 7.26 -4.06
C SER A 17 3.25 7.02 -3.02
N ALA A 18 3.00 6.19 -2.00
CA ALA A 18 4.02 5.73 -1.05
C ALA A 18 5.20 4.97 -1.71
N TYR A 19 5.03 4.44 -2.93
CA TYR A 19 6.10 3.85 -3.74
C TYR A 19 6.80 4.85 -4.68
N GLY A 20 6.45 6.13 -4.62
CA GLY A 20 7.03 7.18 -5.45
C GLY A 20 6.35 7.33 -6.82
N HIS A 21 5.14 6.81 -7.01
CA HIS A 21 4.43 6.93 -8.29
C HIS A 21 4.22 8.41 -8.67
N PRO A 22 4.58 8.84 -9.90
CA PRO A 22 4.74 10.27 -10.24
C PRO A 22 3.43 11.08 -10.25
N CYS A 23 2.29 10.43 -10.44
CA CYS A 23 1.00 11.12 -10.58
C CYS A 23 -0.14 10.56 -9.71
N LEU A 24 0.06 9.43 -9.02
CA LEU A 24 -1.01 8.86 -8.20
C LEU A 24 -1.10 9.62 -6.88
N ARG A 25 -2.31 9.70 -6.33
CA ARG A 25 -2.57 10.26 -5.01
C ARG A 25 -3.34 9.24 -4.19
N THR A 26 -2.67 8.63 -3.23
CA THR A 26 -3.26 7.63 -2.33
C THR A 26 -3.17 8.07 -0.88
N SER A 27 -3.68 9.27 -0.56
CA SER A 27 -3.48 9.95 0.74
C SER A 27 -3.83 9.09 1.96
N HIS A 28 -4.91 8.33 1.92
CA HIS A 28 -5.31 7.44 3.03
C HIS A 28 -4.36 6.27 3.23
N LEU A 29 -3.85 5.70 2.13
CA LEU A 29 -2.89 4.59 2.19
C LEU A 29 -1.50 5.08 2.54
N ASP A 30 -1.14 6.29 2.11
CA ASP A 30 0.11 6.95 2.50
C ASP A 30 0.11 7.25 4.00
N ALA A 31 -1.04 7.63 4.58
CA ALA A 31 -1.18 7.77 6.03
C ALA A 31 -1.00 6.42 6.74
N LEU A 32 -1.67 5.37 6.27
CA LEU A 32 -1.50 4.01 6.82
C LEU A 32 -0.06 3.51 6.73
N ALA A 33 0.63 3.78 5.62
CA ALA A 33 2.03 3.40 5.42
C ALA A 33 2.99 4.20 6.32
N ARG A 34 2.66 5.45 6.66
CA ARG A 34 3.44 6.30 7.58
C ARG A 34 3.28 5.87 9.04
N ASP A 35 2.08 5.48 9.41
CA ASP A 35 1.74 5.11 10.80
C ASP A 35 2.01 3.62 11.09
N GLY A 36 2.39 2.85 10.06
CA GLY A 36 2.65 1.42 10.13
C GLY A 36 3.94 1.00 9.45
N VAL A 37 3.92 -0.19 8.83
CA VAL A 37 5.07 -0.77 8.13
C VAL A 37 4.72 -1.01 6.66
N LEU A 38 5.51 -0.43 5.76
CA LEU A 38 5.42 -0.66 4.32
C LEU A 38 6.44 -1.70 3.85
N PHE A 39 5.97 -2.85 3.39
CA PHE A 39 6.82 -3.91 2.86
C PHE A 39 7.21 -3.65 1.40
N ARG A 40 8.38 -3.02 1.18
CA ARG A 40 8.85 -2.67 -0.18
C ARG A 40 9.16 -3.86 -1.10
N ARG A 41 9.22 -5.07 -0.55
CA ARG A 41 9.52 -6.31 -1.28
C ARG A 41 8.55 -7.42 -0.86
N HIS A 42 7.28 -7.23 -1.16
CA HIS A 42 6.23 -8.24 -0.99
C HIS A 42 6.00 -8.98 -2.32
N PHE A 43 6.00 -10.31 -2.28
CA PHE A 43 5.79 -11.17 -3.43
C PHE A 43 4.60 -12.09 -3.14
N ASN A 44 3.72 -12.27 -4.12
CA ASN A 44 2.71 -13.32 -4.09
C ASN A 44 3.34 -14.64 -4.57
N PRO A 45 2.84 -15.81 -4.10
CA PRO A 45 3.21 -17.11 -4.67
C PRO A 45 2.98 -17.19 -6.18
#